data_AF-L7JG24-F1
#
_entry.id   AF-L7JG24-F1
#
_cell.length_a   1.000
_cell.length_b   1.000
_cell.length_c   1.000
_cell.angle_alpha   90.00
_cell.angle_beta   90.00
_cell.angle_gamma   90.00
#
_symmetry.space_group_name_H-M   'P 1'
#
loop_
_entity.id
_entity.type
_entity.pdbx_description
1 polymer ?
#
loop_
_entity_poly.entity_id
_entity_poly.type
_entity_poly.pdbx_seq_one_letter_code
_entity_poly.pdbx_strand_id
1 'polypeptide(L)'
;MATSIDAQTSGETCCDLLGQAGLSQRLFTISTETYVNAEATYWSLDNANRKPKCIFMPQTADEVATAIKALNGPAVSNVHSKKTCNKGCKFAVRGAGHMANPGANNINDGVTIDFSAMTTTTYHADRSIASIQPGTRWGSVYTELAKYETMVLGGRASTVGVSGLILGGGNSFYSSQRGFACDGVANFEVVLADGSIVNANATNEHADLYRALKGGSSNFGIVTRYDLNTFTAPATLWGGTIGFAASAGAQLISTLQKFVSVLGDEGHQSDSAIVFWTYTQGGGLPEPIIISALHNVEGKVDAPGLADFVSIPGNVSFAMRTDSLVAFTDELEVPRGSYNSWRTLTFKNSGEVMTHAVDTYNAMVKEFEAEAPTLGFTAQCMFQGLSVNQFKQAAVNGGNVLGLDDRTDNLIMFLGMLAYKDPSLESLVNAKMTAWVDDIKKFAASKGADDEYLFLNYAHISQSPFRSYGQKNLAFMKEVADKYDPRGVFQINMPGGFKISKA
;
A
#
# COMPACT_ATOMS: atom_id res chain seq x y z
N MET A 1 -2.81 37.48 55.61
CA MET A 1 -3.81 36.76 54.80
C MET A 1 -3.11 36.30 53.54
N ALA A 2 -2.87 35.00 53.44
CA ALA A 2 -2.31 34.37 52.25
C ALA A 2 -3.45 34.09 51.27
N THR A 3 -3.36 34.63 50.06
CA THR A 3 -4.19 34.19 48.93
C THR A 3 -3.34 33.24 48.10
N SER A 4 -3.69 31.96 48.16
CA SER A 4 -3.18 30.89 47.32
C SER A 4 -3.51 31.19 45.86
N ILE A 5 -2.47 31.28 45.04
CA ILE A 5 -2.60 31.19 43.60
C ILE A 5 -2.73 29.69 43.31
N ASP A 6 -3.91 29.27 42.88
CA ASP A 6 -4.12 27.95 42.30
C ASP A 6 -3.13 27.75 41.15
N ALA A 7 -2.21 26.81 41.32
CA ALA A 7 -1.40 26.30 40.25
C ALA A 7 -2.35 25.57 39.28
N GLN A 8 -2.63 26.18 38.13
CA GLN A 8 -3.15 25.47 36.98
C GLN A 8 -2.17 24.34 36.64
N THR A 9 -2.53 23.10 36.98
CA THR A 9 -1.88 21.91 36.45
C THR A 9 -1.96 21.96 34.92
N SER A 10 -0.82 22.15 34.26
CA SER A 10 -0.69 22.01 32.82
C SER A 10 -1.29 20.68 32.38
N GLY A 11 -2.26 20.72 31.46
CA GLY A 11 -2.96 19.54 30.98
C GLY A 11 -1.97 18.52 30.42
N GLU A 12 -2.02 17.31 30.94
CA GLU A 12 -1.19 16.17 30.57
C GLU A 12 -1.33 15.85 29.07
N THR A 13 -0.21 15.75 28.36
CA THR A 13 -0.20 15.42 26.93
C THR A 13 -0.16 13.91 26.69
N CYS A 14 -0.51 13.48 25.48
CA CYS A 14 -0.40 12.08 25.08
C CYS A 14 1.02 11.51 25.13
N CYS A 15 2.02 12.36 24.96
CA CYS A 15 3.42 11.98 25.10
C CYS A 15 3.79 11.78 26.58
N ASP A 16 3.23 12.59 27.48
CA ASP A 16 3.45 12.45 28.93
C ASP A 16 2.88 11.12 29.45
N LEU A 17 1.70 10.71 28.96
CA LEU A 17 1.12 9.40 29.28
C LEU A 17 2.03 8.23 28.91
N LEU A 18 2.68 8.30 27.75
CA LEU A 18 3.66 7.29 27.34
C LEU A 18 4.91 7.32 28.23
N GLY A 19 5.38 8.52 28.61
CA GLY A 19 6.50 8.68 29.52
C GLY A 19 6.23 8.06 30.89
N GLN A 20 5.04 8.31 31.44
CA GLN A 20 4.59 7.74 32.72
C GLN A 20 4.37 6.23 32.67
N ALA A 21 4.02 5.69 31.50
CA ALA A 21 3.97 4.25 31.25
C ALA A 21 5.37 3.59 31.13
N GLY A 22 6.45 4.34 31.38
CA GLY A 22 7.82 3.84 31.36
C GLY A 22 8.48 3.85 29.97
N LEU A 23 7.89 4.53 28.98
CA LEU A 23 8.36 4.53 27.60
C LEU A 23 9.23 5.75 27.24
N SER A 24 9.65 6.56 28.22
CA SER A 24 10.37 7.82 27.99
C SER A 24 11.62 7.68 27.10
N GLN A 25 12.34 6.56 27.18
CA GLN A 25 13.55 6.30 26.37
C GLN A 25 13.24 6.06 24.87
N ARG A 26 11.96 5.91 24.52
CA ARG A 26 11.46 5.70 23.15
C ARG A 26 10.72 6.90 22.59
N LEU A 27 10.65 8.00 23.35
CA LEU A 27 9.92 9.20 22.96
C LEU A 27 10.87 10.27 22.43
N PHE A 28 10.60 10.72 21.22
CA PHE A 28 11.40 11.69 20.51
C PHE A 28 10.53 12.90 20.17
N THR A 29 10.97 14.09 20.54
CA THR A 29 10.28 15.35 20.27
C THR A 29 11.03 16.14 19.19
N ILE A 30 10.44 17.23 18.72
CA ILE A 30 11.01 18.10 17.68
C ILE A 30 12.42 18.62 18.00
N SER A 31 12.83 18.64 19.27
CA SER A 31 14.17 19.05 19.69
C SER A 31 15.23 17.95 19.57
N THR A 32 14.85 16.73 19.19
CA THR A 32 15.77 15.58 19.07
C THR A 32 16.15 15.31 17.62
N GLU A 33 17.39 14.90 17.39
CA GLU A 33 17.87 14.54 16.04
C GLU A 33 17.08 13.35 15.46
N THR A 34 16.76 12.35 16.29
CA THR A 34 15.95 11.18 15.89
C THR A 34 14.60 11.59 15.30
N TYR A 35 13.92 12.58 15.90
CA TYR A 35 12.66 13.09 15.36
C TYR A 35 12.86 13.72 13.98
N VAL A 36 13.87 14.59 13.84
CA VAL A 36 14.17 15.29 12.57
C VAL A 36 14.50 14.28 11.47
N ASN A 37 15.32 13.26 11.79
CA ASN A 37 15.70 12.20 10.85
C ASN A 37 14.50 11.33 10.47
N ALA A 38 13.62 10.99 11.41
CA ALA A 38 12.40 10.24 11.13
C ALA A 38 11.45 11.03 10.21
N GLU A 39 11.25 12.32 10.46
CA GLU A 39 10.41 13.20 9.63
C GLU A 39 10.97 13.40 8.21
N ALA A 40 12.30 13.34 8.04
CA ALA A 40 12.93 13.47 6.74
C ALA A 40 12.77 12.25 5.82
N THR A 41 12.20 11.13 6.30
CA THR A 41 12.15 9.84 5.56
C THR A 41 10.75 9.45 5.08
N TYR A 42 9.73 10.29 5.26
CA TYR A 42 8.42 10.05 4.64
C TYR A 42 8.53 10.11 3.12
N TRP A 43 7.78 9.25 2.44
CA TRP A 43 7.81 9.17 0.99
C TRP A 43 7.03 10.32 0.33
N SER A 44 5.79 10.57 0.78
CA SER A 44 4.98 11.70 0.31
C SER A 44 5.12 12.92 1.21
N LEU A 45 5.20 14.11 0.59
CA LEU A 45 5.16 15.39 1.29
C LEU A 45 3.85 15.61 2.05
N ASP A 46 2.75 14.98 1.61
CA ASP A 46 1.48 14.95 2.33
C ASP A 46 1.66 14.52 3.79
N ASN A 47 2.51 13.53 4.05
CA ASN A 47 2.75 13.05 5.40
C ASN A 47 4.02 13.66 6.03
N ALA A 48 5.03 14.03 5.24
CA ALA A 48 6.23 14.70 5.73
C ALA A 48 5.96 16.08 6.35
N ASN A 49 4.89 16.76 5.94
CA ASN A 49 4.54 18.09 6.46
C ASN A 49 3.70 18.07 7.73
N ARG A 50 3.28 16.89 8.19
CA ARG A 50 2.60 16.74 9.47
C ARG A 50 3.61 16.79 10.61
N LYS A 51 3.20 17.27 11.78
CA LYS A 51 4.08 17.48 12.93
C LYS A 51 3.47 16.85 14.18
N PRO A 52 3.83 15.60 14.51
CA PRO A 52 3.37 14.97 15.74
C PRO A 52 4.01 15.67 16.96
N LYS A 53 3.35 15.64 18.12
CA LYS A 53 3.96 16.16 19.37
C LYS A 53 5.20 15.36 19.74
N CYS A 54 5.14 14.05 19.56
CA CYS A 54 6.27 13.16 19.71
C CYS A 54 6.14 11.96 18.77
N ILE A 55 7.29 11.37 18.48
CA ILE A 55 7.41 10.07 17.84
C ILE A 55 7.74 9.07 18.93
N PHE A 56 6.94 8.02 19.04
CA PHE A 56 7.21 6.85 19.85
C PHE A 56 7.80 5.76 18.95
N MET A 57 9.04 5.36 19.20
CA MET A 57 9.76 4.37 18.38
C MET A 57 9.97 3.07 19.16
N PRO A 58 8.99 2.15 19.15
CA PRO A 58 9.09 0.87 19.87
C PRO A 58 10.16 -0.04 19.27
N GLN A 59 10.65 -0.97 20.08
CA GLN A 59 11.55 -2.05 19.69
C GLN A 59 10.94 -3.44 19.90
N THR A 60 9.87 -3.55 20.67
CA THR A 60 9.21 -4.84 21.00
C THR A 60 7.69 -4.72 20.96
N ALA A 61 7.00 -5.86 20.83
CA ALA A 61 5.55 -5.91 20.93
C ALA A 61 5.03 -5.48 22.32
N ASP A 62 5.77 -5.75 23.40
CA ASP A 62 5.42 -5.33 24.76
C ASP A 62 5.43 -3.80 24.92
N GLU A 63 6.38 -3.10 24.29
CA GLU A 63 6.42 -1.64 24.28
C GLU A 63 5.21 -1.08 23.51
N VAL A 64 4.81 -1.70 22.39
CA VAL A 64 3.59 -1.34 21.64
C VAL A 64 2.33 -1.59 22.47
N ALA A 65 2.23 -2.74 23.14
CA ALA A 65 1.13 -3.08 24.03
C ALA A 65 0.98 -2.09 25.18
N THR A 66 2.10 -1.71 25.80
CA THR A 66 2.15 -0.69 26.86
C THR A 66 1.69 0.67 26.33
N ALA A 67 2.15 1.06 25.14
CA ALA A 67 1.74 2.30 24.50
C ALA A 67 0.24 2.34 24.18
N ILE A 68 -0.32 1.25 23.63
CA ILE A 68 -1.75 1.17 23.33
C ILE A 68 -2.59 1.30 24.61
N LYS A 69 -2.20 0.63 25.70
CA LYS A 69 -2.89 0.76 26.99
C LYS A 69 -2.86 2.21 27.50
N ALA A 70 -1.70 2.86 27.44
CA ALA A 70 -1.54 4.25 27.87
C ALA A 70 -2.37 5.23 27.02
N LEU A 71 -2.34 5.08 25.70
CA LEU A 71 -3.04 5.98 24.77
C LEU A 71 -4.57 5.79 24.74
N ASN A 72 -5.06 4.60 25.09
CA ASN A 72 -6.49 4.30 25.06
C ASN A 72 -7.27 5.02 26.18
N GLY A 73 -6.61 5.44 27.26
CA GLY A 73 -7.21 6.17 28.38
C GLY A 73 -8.33 5.41 29.13
N PRO A 74 -8.82 5.95 30.27
CA PRO A 74 -9.94 5.36 30.98
C PRO A 74 -11.24 5.49 30.17
N ALA A 75 -12.02 4.42 30.10
CA ALA A 75 -13.30 4.40 29.41
C ALA A 75 -14.30 5.34 30.11
N VAL A 76 -14.85 6.32 29.38
CA VAL A 76 -16.00 7.09 29.87
C VAL A 76 -17.27 6.35 29.46
N SER A 77 -17.78 5.50 30.35
CA SER A 77 -19.07 4.84 30.19
C SER A 77 -20.20 5.82 30.52
N ASN A 78 -20.74 6.53 29.52
CA ASN A 78 -22.08 7.07 29.65
C ASN A 78 -23.07 6.05 29.09
N VAL A 79 -23.78 5.39 30.01
CA VAL A 79 -24.67 4.23 29.84
C VAL A 79 -25.95 4.53 29.02
N HIS A 80 -25.99 5.59 28.21
CA HIS A 80 -27.21 6.01 27.50
C HIS A 80 -27.02 6.44 26.04
N SER A 81 -25.81 6.34 25.45
CA SER A 81 -25.62 6.54 24.01
C SER A 81 -24.88 5.37 23.38
N LYS A 82 -25.40 4.82 22.27
CA LYS A 82 -24.76 3.78 21.42
C LYS A 82 -23.46 4.24 20.73
N LYS A 83 -22.75 5.23 21.28
CA LYS A 83 -21.47 5.78 20.82
C LYS A 83 -20.67 6.19 22.05
N THR A 84 -19.83 5.29 22.56
CA THR A 84 -18.79 5.61 23.54
C THR A 84 -17.85 6.65 22.95
N CYS A 85 -17.81 7.86 23.52
CA CYS A 85 -16.82 8.87 23.18
C CYS A 85 -15.46 8.44 23.74
N ASN A 86 -14.63 7.79 22.92
CA ASN A 86 -13.23 7.54 23.28
C ASN A 86 -12.50 8.90 23.36
N LYS A 87 -12.12 9.32 24.58
CA LYS A 87 -11.27 10.50 24.85
C LYS A 87 -9.77 10.16 24.78
N GLY A 88 -9.41 8.97 24.29
CA GLY A 88 -8.03 8.56 24.17
C GLY A 88 -7.23 9.39 23.17
N CYS A 89 -5.92 9.24 23.29
CA CYS A 89 -4.94 10.00 22.54
C CYS A 89 -5.00 9.71 21.05
N LYS A 90 -4.86 10.76 20.24
CA LYS A 90 -4.77 10.61 18.79
C LYS A 90 -3.38 10.14 18.40
N PHE A 91 -3.31 9.12 17.57
CA PHE A 91 -2.05 8.59 17.07
C PHE A 91 -2.13 8.18 15.59
N ALA A 92 -0.96 8.09 14.95
CA ALA A 92 -0.76 7.45 13.67
C ALA A 92 0.23 6.28 13.83
N VAL A 93 0.21 5.35 12.88
CA VAL A 93 1.12 4.21 12.85
C VAL A 93 1.90 4.27 11.55
N ARG A 94 3.22 4.14 11.64
CA ARG A 94 4.13 4.17 10.52
C ARG A 94 4.95 2.88 10.50
N GLY A 95 4.77 2.09 9.43
CA GLY A 95 5.75 1.09 9.00
C GLY A 95 6.94 1.80 8.35
N ALA A 96 7.02 1.78 7.01
CA ALA A 96 8.08 2.49 6.27
C ALA A 96 7.69 3.88 5.71
N GLY A 97 6.44 4.33 5.92
CA GLY A 97 5.99 5.69 5.56
C GLY A 97 5.69 5.96 4.07
N HIS A 98 5.27 4.94 3.30
CA HIS A 98 5.04 5.06 1.85
C HIS A 98 3.63 5.54 1.44
N MET A 99 2.63 5.41 2.31
CA MET A 99 1.24 5.81 1.99
C MET A 99 1.16 7.31 1.65
N ALA A 100 0.55 7.62 0.50
CA ALA A 100 0.37 8.99 0.00
C ALA A 100 -0.73 9.75 0.74
N ASN A 101 -1.77 9.04 1.18
CA ASN A 101 -2.95 9.67 1.78
C ASN A 101 -2.57 10.51 3.02
N PRO A 102 -3.00 11.77 3.08
CA PRO A 102 -2.70 12.65 4.20
C PRO A 102 -3.22 12.07 5.53
N GLY A 103 -2.34 11.95 6.53
CA GLY A 103 -2.69 11.50 7.88
C GLY A 103 -2.67 9.98 8.06
N ALA A 104 -2.39 9.20 7.02
CA ALA A 104 -2.44 7.75 7.09
C ALA A 104 -1.28 7.12 7.88
N ASN A 105 -0.11 7.77 7.88
CA ASN A 105 1.10 7.29 8.55
C ASN A 105 1.84 8.38 9.34
N ASN A 106 1.26 9.58 9.46
CA ASN A 106 1.72 10.65 10.34
C ASN A 106 0.51 11.45 10.86
N ILE A 107 0.69 12.31 11.87
CA ILE A 107 -0.39 13.08 12.48
C ILE A 107 0.08 14.46 12.97
N ASN A 108 -0.82 15.44 13.02
CA ASN A 108 -0.56 16.72 13.70
C ASN A 108 -0.98 16.62 15.16
N ASP A 109 -0.15 17.15 16.06
CA ASP A 109 -0.44 17.30 17.49
C ASP A 109 -0.74 15.99 18.26
N GLY A 110 -0.60 14.82 17.63
CA GLY A 110 -0.74 13.50 18.23
C GLY A 110 0.59 12.78 18.44
N VAL A 111 0.53 11.47 18.61
CA VAL A 111 1.71 10.59 18.66
C VAL A 111 1.86 9.84 17.33
N THR A 112 3.06 9.78 16.77
CA THR A 112 3.34 8.81 15.70
C THR A 112 4.05 7.60 16.31
N ILE A 113 3.45 6.42 16.19
CA ILE A 113 4.09 5.13 16.51
C ILE A 113 4.91 4.73 15.27
N ASP A 114 6.24 4.86 15.36
CA ASP A 114 7.16 4.67 14.24
C ASP A 114 7.98 3.39 14.41
N PHE A 115 7.81 2.45 13.48
CA PHE A 115 8.48 1.15 13.50
C PHE A 115 9.88 1.17 12.90
N SER A 116 10.50 2.32 12.66
CA SER A 116 11.87 2.40 12.11
C SER A 116 12.94 1.67 12.93
N ALA A 117 12.69 1.38 14.22
CA ALA A 117 13.58 0.56 15.06
C ALA A 117 13.25 -0.95 15.06
N MET A 118 12.20 -1.38 14.35
CA MET A 118 11.81 -2.78 14.17
C MET A 118 11.88 -3.16 12.69
N THR A 119 13.09 -3.41 12.19
CA THR A 119 13.42 -3.62 10.76
C THR A 119 14.12 -4.95 10.45
N THR A 120 14.12 -5.90 11.40
CA THR A 120 14.76 -7.20 11.22
C THR A 120 13.90 -8.16 10.41
N THR A 121 14.56 -8.93 9.54
CA THR A 121 14.04 -10.15 8.91
C THR A 121 14.79 -11.34 9.47
N THR A 122 14.08 -12.32 10.01
CA THR A 122 14.64 -13.55 10.58
C THR A 122 14.11 -14.75 9.82
N TYR A 123 15.02 -15.54 9.26
CA TYR A 123 14.67 -16.77 8.56
C TYR A 123 14.71 -17.97 9.53
N HIS A 124 13.63 -18.75 9.58
CA HIS A 124 13.52 -19.88 10.50
C HIS A 124 14.41 -21.04 10.04
N ALA A 125 14.89 -21.85 10.99
CA ALA A 125 15.87 -22.91 10.71
C ALA A 125 15.33 -23.98 9.74
N ASP A 126 14.02 -24.22 9.75
CA ASP A 126 13.34 -25.17 8.85
C ASP A 126 13.07 -24.62 7.45
N ARG A 127 13.44 -23.35 7.20
CA ARG A 127 13.33 -22.68 5.90
C ARG A 127 11.89 -22.55 5.36
N SER A 128 10.89 -22.65 6.24
CA SER A 128 9.47 -22.54 5.86
C SER A 128 8.87 -21.15 6.10
N ILE A 129 9.47 -20.38 7.03
CA ILE A 129 8.96 -19.09 7.48
C ILE A 129 10.05 -18.02 7.53
N ALA A 130 9.71 -16.83 7.05
CA ALA A 130 10.44 -15.61 7.30
C ALA A 130 9.63 -14.70 8.24
N SER A 131 10.15 -14.45 9.45
CA SER A 131 9.58 -13.49 10.40
C SER A 131 10.12 -12.10 10.11
N ILE A 132 9.23 -11.17 9.76
CA ILE A 132 9.59 -9.82 9.33
C ILE A 132 8.97 -8.80 10.27
N GLN A 133 9.78 -7.86 10.73
CA GLN A 133 9.33 -6.78 11.59
C GLN A 133 8.64 -5.65 10.80
N PRO A 134 7.71 -4.90 11.42
CA PRO A 134 6.78 -3.99 10.72
C PRO A 134 7.41 -2.78 10.02
N GLY A 135 8.59 -2.34 10.44
CA GLY A 135 9.31 -1.21 9.85
C GLY A 135 10.12 -1.57 8.61
N THR A 136 10.26 -2.86 8.30
CA THR A 136 11.11 -3.36 7.21
C THR A 136 10.60 -2.93 5.84
N ARG A 137 11.52 -2.71 4.89
CA ARG A 137 11.23 -2.42 3.48
C ARG A 137 11.52 -3.64 2.60
N TRP A 138 10.85 -3.77 1.47
CA TRP A 138 10.96 -4.98 0.64
C TRP A 138 12.37 -5.25 0.11
N GLY A 139 13.12 -4.22 -0.27
CA GLY A 139 14.50 -4.40 -0.74
C GLY A 139 15.40 -5.09 0.29
N SER A 140 15.26 -4.73 1.57
CA SER A 140 16.02 -5.37 2.65
C SER A 140 15.54 -6.78 2.95
N VAL A 141 14.23 -7.05 2.86
CA VAL A 141 13.68 -8.42 2.99
C VAL A 141 14.28 -9.32 1.91
N TYR A 142 14.21 -8.91 0.65
CA TYR A 142 14.72 -9.70 -0.46
C TYR A 142 16.24 -9.88 -0.39
N THR A 143 16.98 -8.84 0.01
CA THR A 143 18.43 -8.94 0.23
C THR A 143 18.78 -9.97 1.32
N GLU A 144 18.00 -10.03 2.40
CA GLU A 144 18.21 -11.02 3.47
C GLU A 144 17.88 -12.44 2.98
N LEU A 145 16.73 -12.62 2.33
CA LEU A 145 16.26 -13.94 1.87
C LEU A 145 17.09 -14.52 0.71
N ALA A 146 17.67 -13.67 -0.13
CA ALA A 146 18.55 -14.09 -1.21
C ALA A 146 19.77 -14.89 -0.71
N LYS A 147 20.21 -14.67 0.53
CA LYS A 147 21.31 -15.44 1.17
C LYS A 147 20.96 -16.92 1.36
N TYR A 148 19.69 -17.28 1.29
CA TYR A 148 19.16 -18.62 1.54
C TYR A 148 18.43 -19.21 0.33
N GLU A 149 18.55 -18.60 -0.86
CA GLU A 149 17.91 -19.05 -2.11
C GLU A 149 16.39 -19.21 -1.97
N THR A 150 15.77 -18.30 -1.21
CA THR A 150 14.35 -18.33 -0.92
C THR A 150 13.70 -16.98 -1.19
N MET A 151 12.37 -17.01 -1.34
CA MET A 151 11.57 -15.84 -1.59
C MET A 151 10.27 -15.85 -0.77
N VAL A 152 9.60 -14.71 -0.72
CA VAL A 152 8.27 -14.50 -0.15
C VAL A 152 7.41 -13.67 -1.10
N LEU A 153 6.09 -13.68 -0.92
CA LEU A 153 5.20 -12.79 -1.66
C LEU A 153 5.28 -11.37 -1.09
N GLY A 154 6.01 -10.50 -1.78
CA GLY A 154 6.21 -9.12 -1.35
C GLY A 154 5.96 -8.08 -2.44
N GLY A 155 6.36 -6.84 -2.16
CA GLY A 155 6.18 -5.69 -3.03
C GLY A 155 7.12 -5.65 -4.22
N ARG A 156 6.77 -4.82 -5.20
CA ARG A 156 7.52 -4.64 -6.45
C ARG A 156 8.43 -3.39 -6.47
N ALA A 157 8.50 -2.67 -5.36
CA ALA A 157 9.39 -1.53 -5.17
C ALA A 157 10.11 -1.69 -3.82
N SER A 158 11.43 -1.63 -3.84
CA SER A 158 12.35 -1.84 -2.72
C SER A 158 12.06 -0.98 -1.49
N THR A 159 11.66 0.28 -1.67
CA THR A 159 11.44 1.24 -0.59
C THR A 159 10.06 1.08 0.04
N VAL A 160 9.14 0.36 -0.59
CA VAL A 160 7.81 0.10 -0.01
C VAL A 160 7.94 -0.70 1.28
N GLY A 161 7.17 -0.30 2.30
CA GLY A 161 7.15 -0.99 3.59
C GLY A 161 6.32 -2.26 3.58
N VAL A 162 6.77 -3.26 4.33
CA VAL A 162 6.12 -4.57 4.47
C VAL A 162 4.70 -4.43 5.00
N SER A 163 4.53 -3.71 6.12
CA SER A 163 3.25 -3.60 6.83
C SER A 163 2.11 -3.04 5.96
N GLY A 164 2.34 -1.87 5.36
CA GLY A 164 1.30 -1.21 4.57
C GLY A 164 0.91 -2.03 3.34
N LEU A 165 1.90 -2.65 2.67
CA LEU A 165 1.65 -3.43 1.47
C LEU A 165 0.82 -4.68 1.77
N ILE A 166 1.25 -5.49 2.77
CA ILE A 166 0.56 -6.72 3.16
C ILE A 166 -0.85 -6.42 3.66
N LEU A 167 -1.00 -5.46 4.58
CA LEU A 167 -2.30 -5.19 5.18
C LEU A 167 -3.32 -4.60 4.19
N GLY A 168 -2.86 -4.06 3.06
CA GLY A 168 -3.70 -3.62 1.94
C GLY A 168 -3.86 -4.64 0.81
N GLY A 169 -3.40 -5.89 1.00
CA GLY A 169 -3.38 -6.93 -0.02
C GLY A 169 -1.98 -7.10 -0.63
N GLY A 170 -1.59 -6.14 -1.47
CA GLY A 170 -0.25 -6.07 -2.06
C GLY A 170 -0.06 -6.90 -3.32
N ASN A 171 0.44 -6.28 -4.39
CA ASN A 171 0.71 -6.95 -5.67
C ASN A 171 2.21 -7.32 -5.77
N SER A 172 2.48 -8.55 -6.17
CA SER A 172 3.83 -9.15 -6.23
C SER A 172 4.18 -9.55 -7.66
N PHE A 173 5.48 -9.75 -7.94
CA PHE A 173 5.91 -10.38 -9.20
C PHE A 173 5.39 -11.82 -9.33
N TYR A 174 5.20 -12.50 -8.19
CA TYR A 174 4.72 -13.88 -8.13
C TYR A 174 3.18 -13.98 -8.04
N SER A 175 2.46 -12.87 -8.18
CA SER A 175 1.04 -12.86 -7.84
C SER A 175 0.19 -13.77 -8.71
N SER A 176 0.51 -13.89 -10.00
CA SER A 176 -0.17 -14.83 -10.91
C SER A 176 0.05 -16.30 -10.55
N GLN A 177 1.12 -16.64 -9.82
CA GLN A 177 1.37 -18.01 -9.35
C GLN A 177 0.76 -18.28 -7.97
N ARG A 178 0.80 -17.28 -7.06
CA ARG A 178 0.72 -17.51 -5.62
C ARG A 178 -0.23 -16.58 -4.86
N GLY A 179 -0.91 -15.65 -5.53
CA GLY A 179 -1.87 -14.73 -4.92
C GLY A 179 -1.28 -13.38 -4.54
N PHE A 180 -2.02 -12.59 -3.77
CA PHE A 180 -1.54 -11.29 -3.28
C PHE A 180 -0.44 -11.48 -2.22
N ALA A 181 0.33 -10.44 -1.93
CA ALA A 181 1.36 -10.49 -0.89
C ALA A 181 0.80 -10.93 0.47
N CYS A 182 -0.42 -10.49 0.79
CA CYS A 182 -1.12 -10.90 2.00
C CYS A 182 -1.39 -12.41 2.05
N ASP A 183 -1.59 -13.07 0.90
CA ASP A 183 -1.82 -14.51 0.83
C ASP A 183 -0.58 -15.33 1.18
N GLY A 184 0.60 -14.70 1.19
CA GLY A 184 1.83 -15.33 1.67
C GLY A 184 1.97 -15.39 3.20
N VAL A 185 1.08 -14.75 3.97
CA VAL A 185 1.22 -14.69 5.44
C VAL A 185 0.77 -15.99 6.07
N ALA A 186 1.63 -16.60 6.89
CA ALA A 186 1.28 -17.75 7.74
C ALA A 186 0.70 -17.31 9.08
N ASN A 187 1.27 -16.26 9.70
CA ASN A 187 0.86 -15.77 11.00
C ASN A 187 1.14 -14.26 11.16
N PHE A 188 0.25 -13.56 11.86
CA PHE A 188 0.48 -12.20 12.34
C PHE A 188 0.63 -12.21 13.86
N GLU A 189 1.65 -11.55 14.40
CA GLU A 189 1.67 -11.14 15.81
C GLU A 189 1.02 -9.76 15.92
N VAL A 190 -0.02 -9.63 16.74
CA VAL A 190 -0.89 -8.46 16.77
C VAL A 190 -1.08 -7.96 18.20
N VAL A 191 -0.86 -6.67 18.41
CA VAL A 191 -1.26 -5.94 19.62
C VAL A 191 -2.68 -5.43 19.43
N LEU A 192 -3.59 -5.90 20.27
CA LEU A 192 -5.02 -5.55 20.22
C LEU A 192 -5.33 -4.25 20.97
N ALA A 193 -6.58 -3.78 20.90
CA ALA A 193 -7.04 -2.53 21.49
C ALA A 193 -6.93 -2.49 23.03
N ASP A 194 -6.98 -3.65 23.69
CA ASP A 194 -6.76 -3.81 25.13
C ASP A 194 -5.27 -3.99 25.50
N GLY A 195 -4.39 -4.01 24.48
CA GLY A 195 -2.96 -4.24 24.60
C GLY A 195 -2.58 -5.68 24.95
N SER A 196 -3.46 -6.66 24.72
CA SER A 196 -3.04 -8.06 24.62
C SER A 196 -2.27 -8.29 23.31
N ILE A 197 -1.33 -9.25 23.34
CA ILE A 197 -0.55 -9.67 22.18
C ILE A 197 -1.05 -11.06 21.78
N VAL A 198 -1.52 -11.20 20.55
CA VAL A 198 -2.07 -12.46 20.03
C VAL A 198 -1.35 -12.87 18.75
N ASN A 199 -1.38 -14.17 18.45
CA ASN A 199 -1.01 -14.70 17.15
C ASN A 199 -2.29 -14.98 16.36
N ALA A 200 -2.38 -14.49 15.12
CA ALA A 200 -3.50 -14.72 14.24
C ALA A 200 -3.06 -15.51 13.02
N ASN A 201 -3.59 -16.73 12.86
CA ASN A 201 -3.33 -17.62 11.73
C ASN A 201 -4.58 -18.42 11.37
N ALA A 202 -4.52 -19.17 10.26
CA ALA A 202 -5.68 -19.86 9.71
C ALA A 202 -6.26 -20.99 10.59
N THR A 203 -5.51 -21.51 11.58
CA THR A 203 -5.88 -22.73 12.31
C THR A 203 -6.22 -22.50 13.78
N ASN A 204 -6.07 -21.29 14.29
CA ASN A 204 -6.32 -20.96 15.69
C ASN A 204 -7.61 -20.15 15.91
N GLU A 205 -7.89 -19.80 17.15
CA GLU A 205 -9.06 -19.05 17.59
C GLU A 205 -9.15 -17.60 17.04
N HIS A 206 -8.06 -17.12 16.42
CA HIS A 206 -7.93 -15.80 15.81
C HIS A 206 -7.93 -15.84 14.27
N ALA A 207 -8.42 -16.94 13.67
CA ALA A 207 -8.52 -17.09 12.22
C ALA A 207 -9.37 -15.99 11.54
N ASP A 208 -10.35 -15.43 12.25
CA ASP A 208 -11.14 -14.30 11.77
C ASP A 208 -10.31 -13.01 11.66
N LEU A 209 -9.49 -12.71 12.67
CA LEU A 209 -8.52 -11.60 12.65
C LEU A 209 -7.48 -11.79 11.55
N TYR A 210 -6.95 -13.01 11.40
CA TYR A 210 -6.00 -13.37 10.36
C TYR A 210 -6.55 -13.03 8.97
N ARG A 211 -7.77 -13.51 8.65
CA ARG A 211 -8.43 -13.21 7.38
C ARG A 211 -8.69 -11.71 7.19
N ALA A 212 -9.11 -11.01 8.25
CA ALA A 212 -9.44 -9.59 8.18
C ALA A 212 -8.20 -8.70 7.93
N LEU A 213 -7.04 -9.05 8.49
CA LEU A 213 -5.78 -8.32 8.28
C LEU A 213 -5.27 -8.43 6.83
N LYS A 214 -5.70 -9.45 6.08
CA LYS A 214 -5.37 -9.63 4.66
C LYS A 214 -6.25 -8.75 3.76
N GLY A 215 -6.03 -7.43 3.83
CA GLY A 215 -6.72 -6.41 3.03
C GLY A 215 -7.48 -5.37 3.85
N GLY A 216 -7.77 -5.63 5.13
CA GLY A 216 -8.52 -4.70 5.99
C GLY A 216 -7.67 -3.60 6.66
N SER A 217 -6.39 -3.49 6.34
CA SER A 217 -5.49 -2.45 6.83
C SER A 217 -5.37 -2.40 8.38
N SER A 218 -5.04 -1.24 8.94
CA SER A 218 -4.80 -0.98 10.37
C SER A 218 -6.08 -0.79 11.19
N ASN A 219 -7.08 -1.66 11.00
CA ASN A 219 -8.41 -1.50 11.61
C ASN A 219 -8.69 -2.40 12.83
N PHE A 220 -7.85 -3.41 13.08
CA PHE A 220 -8.14 -4.47 14.07
C PHE A 220 -7.08 -4.59 15.17
N GLY A 221 -5.93 -3.96 14.99
CA GLY A 221 -4.74 -4.14 15.83
C GLY A 221 -3.50 -3.52 15.18
N ILE A 222 -2.41 -3.46 15.95
CA ILE A 222 -1.08 -3.13 15.44
C ILE A 222 -0.30 -4.42 15.26
N VAL A 223 0.05 -4.77 14.03
CA VAL A 223 0.87 -5.94 13.74
C VAL A 223 2.34 -5.63 14.04
N THR A 224 2.98 -6.47 14.87
CA THR A 224 4.36 -6.34 15.33
C THR A 224 5.30 -7.39 14.75
N ARG A 225 4.75 -8.44 14.10
CA ARG A 225 5.51 -9.42 13.31
C ARG A 225 4.66 -10.01 12.20
N TYR A 226 5.26 -10.18 11.02
CA TYR A 226 4.68 -10.83 9.85
C TYR A 226 5.47 -12.11 9.60
N ASP A 227 4.86 -13.27 9.83
CA ASP A 227 5.47 -14.56 9.53
C ASP A 227 5.00 -14.99 8.14
N LEU A 228 5.87 -14.90 7.14
CA LEU A 228 5.55 -15.22 5.74
C LEU A 228 6.02 -16.62 5.37
N ASN A 229 5.16 -17.36 4.67
CA ASN A 229 5.52 -18.60 4.00
C ASN A 229 6.58 -18.31 2.95
N THR A 230 7.68 -19.04 3.03
CA THR A 230 8.77 -18.95 2.06
C THR A 230 8.63 -20.01 0.97
N PHE A 231 9.21 -19.74 -0.18
CA PHE A 231 9.29 -20.70 -1.28
C PHE A 231 10.61 -20.56 -2.02
N THR A 232 11.07 -21.66 -2.59
CA THR A 232 12.25 -21.66 -3.47
C THR A 232 11.94 -20.84 -4.72
N ALA A 233 12.86 -19.95 -5.07
CA ALA A 233 12.84 -19.20 -6.31
C ALA A 233 14.27 -19.13 -6.87
N PRO A 234 14.44 -18.96 -8.19
CA PRO A 234 15.77 -18.74 -8.77
C PRO A 234 16.45 -17.51 -8.16
N ALA A 235 17.78 -17.55 -8.07
CA ALA A 235 18.57 -16.42 -7.57
C ALA A 235 18.43 -15.16 -8.46
N THR A 236 18.09 -15.34 -9.73
CA THR A 236 17.89 -14.28 -10.71
C THR A 236 16.61 -14.48 -11.51
N LEU A 237 16.02 -13.37 -11.95
CA LEU A 237 14.87 -13.31 -12.83
C LEU A 237 15.30 -12.79 -14.20
N TRP A 238 14.46 -12.95 -15.21
CA TRP A 238 14.64 -12.29 -16.50
C TRP A 238 13.62 -11.16 -16.60
N GLY A 239 14.06 -9.94 -16.90
CA GLY A 239 13.14 -8.82 -16.96
C GLY A 239 13.81 -7.47 -17.12
N GLY A 240 13.01 -6.42 -16.99
CA GLY A 240 13.45 -5.03 -17.09
C GLY A 240 12.40 -4.16 -17.77
N THR A 241 12.80 -2.93 -18.09
CA THR A 241 11.96 -1.94 -18.74
C THR A 241 12.31 -1.75 -20.20
N ILE A 242 11.28 -1.53 -21.02
CA ILE A 242 11.41 -1.09 -22.41
C ILE A 242 10.63 0.21 -22.56
N GLY A 243 11.30 1.25 -23.04
CA GLY A 243 10.71 2.55 -23.30
C GLY A 243 10.32 2.70 -24.77
N PHE A 244 9.15 3.28 -25.02
CA PHE A 244 8.61 3.53 -26.36
C PHE A 244 8.10 4.96 -26.51
N ALA A 245 8.13 5.48 -27.74
CA ALA A 245 7.45 6.72 -28.07
C ALA A 245 5.92 6.56 -27.99
N ALA A 246 5.19 7.68 -27.84
CA ALA A 246 3.73 7.70 -27.75
C ALA A 246 3.02 6.98 -28.92
N SER A 247 3.64 6.96 -30.11
CA SER A 247 3.12 6.29 -31.31
C SER A 247 2.96 4.77 -31.18
N ALA A 248 3.68 4.12 -30.24
CA ALA A 248 3.54 2.69 -29.98
C ALA A 248 2.27 2.33 -29.16
N GLY A 249 1.52 3.34 -28.69
CA GLY A 249 0.47 3.14 -27.69
C GLY A 249 -0.62 2.16 -28.07
N ALA A 250 -1.16 2.25 -29.28
CA ALA A 250 -2.21 1.32 -29.73
C ALA A 250 -1.71 -0.14 -29.79
N GLN A 251 -0.47 -0.35 -30.24
CA GLN A 251 0.13 -1.69 -30.28
C GLN A 251 0.38 -2.22 -28.86
N LEU A 252 0.88 -1.39 -27.95
CA LEU A 252 1.10 -1.77 -26.55
C LEU A 252 -0.20 -2.10 -25.81
N ILE A 253 -1.29 -1.36 -26.06
CA ILE A 253 -2.62 -1.68 -25.49
C ILE A 253 -3.09 -3.04 -26.00
N SER A 254 -2.98 -3.30 -27.31
CA SER A 254 -3.37 -4.59 -27.89
C SER A 254 -2.52 -5.74 -27.35
N THR A 255 -1.20 -5.55 -27.24
CA THR A 255 -0.27 -6.53 -26.67
C THR A 255 -0.59 -6.81 -25.20
N LEU A 256 -0.85 -5.76 -24.40
CA LEU A 256 -1.24 -5.94 -23.01
C LEU A 256 -2.57 -6.68 -22.88
N GLN A 257 -3.56 -6.35 -23.71
CA GLN A 257 -4.83 -7.06 -23.71
C GLN A 257 -4.64 -8.56 -24.02
N LYS A 258 -3.82 -8.90 -25.02
CA LYS A 258 -3.49 -10.28 -25.34
C LYS A 258 -2.78 -10.98 -24.18
N PHE A 259 -1.79 -10.32 -23.58
CA PHE A 259 -1.05 -10.83 -22.42
C PHE A 259 -1.98 -11.12 -21.24
N VAL A 260 -2.85 -10.17 -20.87
CA VAL A 260 -3.78 -10.32 -19.75
C VAL A 260 -4.83 -11.40 -20.02
N SER A 261 -5.11 -11.74 -21.28
CA SER A 261 -6.05 -12.83 -21.60
C SER A 261 -5.54 -14.21 -21.21
N VAL A 262 -4.22 -14.40 -21.13
CA VAL A 262 -3.57 -15.68 -20.77
C VAL A 262 -2.79 -15.59 -19.45
N LEU A 263 -2.82 -14.43 -18.78
CA LEU A 263 -2.08 -14.21 -17.54
C LEU A 263 -2.54 -15.20 -16.46
N GLY A 264 -1.58 -15.91 -15.87
CA GLY A 264 -1.86 -16.91 -14.83
C GLY A 264 -2.18 -18.30 -15.36
N ASP A 265 -2.36 -18.47 -16.68
CA ASP A 265 -2.52 -19.78 -17.31
C ASP A 265 -1.20 -20.56 -17.32
N GLU A 266 -1.29 -21.87 -17.57
CA GLU A 266 -0.11 -22.73 -17.71
C GLU A 266 0.80 -22.22 -18.85
N GLY A 267 2.07 -22.01 -18.52
CA GLY A 267 3.08 -21.42 -19.41
C GLY A 267 3.21 -19.90 -19.30
N HIS A 268 2.27 -19.22 -18.64
CA HIS A 268 2.20 -17.76 -18.47
C HIS A 268 2.11 -17.31 -17.01
N GLN A 269 2.02 -18.25 -16.07
CA GLN A 269 1.89 -17.95 -14.64
C GLN A 269 3.12 -17.23 -14.06
N SER A 270 4.29 -17.40 -14.69
CA SER A 270 5.55 -16.81 -14.24
C SER A 270 5.83 -15.43 -14.83
N ASP A 271 4.96 -14.94 -15.72
CA ASP A 271 5.13 -13.66 -16.39
C ASP A 271 4.35 -12.54 -15.70
N SER A 272 4.93 -11.34 -15.68
CA SER A 272 4.31 -10.11 -15.16
C SER A 272 4.61 -8.95 -16.09
N ALA A 273 3.60 -8.12 -16.34
CA ALA A 273 3.72 -6.89 -17.11
C ALA A 273 3.01 -5.71 -16.42
N ILE A 274 3.67 -4.56 -16.40
CA ILE A 274 3.08 -3.24 -16.14
C ILE A 274 3.32 -2.40 -17.39
N VAL A 275 2.28 -1.77 -17.93
CA VAL A 275 2.43 -0.80 -19.02
C VAL A 275 1.90 0.54 -18.54
N PHE A 276 2.71 1.59 -18.71
CA PHE A 276 2.30 2.92 -18.27
C PHE A 276 2.82 4.04 -19.17
N TRP A 277 1.98 5.04 -19.35
CA TRP A 277 2.33 6.32 -19.97
C TRP A 277 2.81 7.24 -18.85
N THR A 278 3.95 7.89 -19.07
CA THR A 278 4.53 8.83 -18.11
C THR A 278 4.90 10.14 -18.80
N TYR A 279 4.53 11.24 -18.18
CA TYR A 279 4.83 12.58 -18.63
C TYR A 279 5.36 13.40 -17.46
N THR A 280 6.45 14.14 -17.69
CA THR A 280 7.06 15.03 -16.71
C THR A 280 7.10 16.44 -17.31
N GLN A 281 6.42 17.38 -16.66
CA GLN A 281 6.43 18.79 -17.03
C GLN A 281 7.86 19.33 -16.99
N GLY A 282 8.28 20.00 -18.07
CA GLY A 282 9.66 20.47 -18.23
C GLY A 282 10.70 19.36 -18.42
N GLY A 283 10.29 18.10 -18.60
CA GLY A 283 11.18 16.94 -18.81
C GLY A 283 11.81 16.86 -20.20
N GLY A 284 11.61 17.86 -21.06
CA GLY A 284 12.23 17.96 -22.38
C GLY A 284 11.53 17.20 -23.52
N LEU A 285 10.47 16.45 -23.24
CA LEU A 285 9.68 15.73 -24.25
C LEU A 285 8.27 16.33 -24.36
N PRO A 286 7.76 16.57 -25.58
CA PRO A 286 6.44 17.17 -25.80
C PRO A 286 5.29 16.17 -25.58
N GLU A 287 5.58 14.87 -25.59
CA GLU A 287 4.60 13.80 -25.45
C GLU A 287 5.04 12.80 -24.36
N PRO A 288 4.11 12.07 -23.75
CA PRO A 288 4.43 11.01 -22.80
C PRO A 288 5.30 9.91 -23.42
N ILE A 289 6.22 9.36 -22.64
CA ILE A 289 6.89 8.09 -22.95
C ILE A 289 6.03 6.95 -22.43
N ILE A 290 6.02 5.82 -23.12
CA ILE A 290 5.37 4.59 -22.67
C ILE A 290 6.44 3.64 -22.15
N ILE A 291 6.30 3.14 -20.92
CA ILE A 291 7.20 2.17 -20.32
C ILE A 291 6.46 0.84 -20.16
N SER A 292 7.06 -0.23 -20.65
CA SER A 292 6.67 -1.61 -20.35
C SER A 292 7.68 -2.22 -19.39
N ALA A 293 7.26 -2.53 -18.17
CA ALA A 293 8.07 -3.27 -17.20
C ALA A 293 7.67 -4.74 -17.21
N LEU A 294 8.58 -5.61 -17.64
CA LEU A 294 8.32 -6.99 -18.01
C LEU A 294 9.23 -7.92 -17.19
N HIS A 295 8.67 -8.97 -16.61
CA HIS A 295 9.44 -9.89 -15.76
C HIS A 295 8.93 -11.32 -15.91
N ASN A 296 9.86 -12.27 -16.02
CA ASN A 296 9.63 -13.69 -15.84
C ASN A 296 10.33 -14.15 -14.56
N VAL A 297 9.54 -14.56 -13.58
CA VAL A 297 10.04 -14.88 -12.23
C VAL A 297 10.74 -16.23 -12.13
N GLU A 298 10.79 -17.00 -13.22
CA GLU A 298 11.59 -18.23 -13.30
C GLU A 298 12.92 -18.05 -14.03
N GLY A 299 13.27 -16.81 -14.38
CA GLY A 299 14.55 -16.51 -15.03
C GLY A 299 14.62 -16.97 -16.49
N LYS A 300 13.47 -17.29 -17.11
CA LYS A 300 13.44 -17.73 -18.51
C LYS A 300 13.72 -16.55 -19.43
N VAL A 301 14.94 -16.52 -19.97
CA VAL A 301 15.34 -15.60 -21.03
C VAL A 301 14.43 -15.81 -22.24
N ASP A 302 14.02 -14.72 -22.86
CA ASP A 302 13.08 -14.71 -24.00
C ASP A 302 11.79 -15.49 -23.73
N ALA A 303 11.25 -15.33 -22.50
CA ALA A 303 9.99 -15.93 -22.11
C ALA A 303 8.90 -15.69 -23.18
N PRO A 304 8.27 -16.75 -23.73
CA PRO A 304 7.30 -16.62 -24.80
C PRO A 304 6.13 -15.68 -24.48
N GLY A 305 5.69 -15.62 -23.22
CA GLY A 305 4.62 -14.70 -22.80
C GLY A 305 4.99 -13.23 -22.85
N LEU A 306 6.28 -12.88 -22.94
CA LEU A 306 6.77 -11.51 -23.05
C LEU A 306 7.24 -11.16 -24.47
N ALA A 307 7.32 -12.13 -25.39
CA ALA A 307 7.90 -11.98 -26.71
C ALA A 307 7.19 -10.89 -27.54
N ASP A 308 5.86 -10.80 -27.45
CA ASP A 308 5.10 -9.80 -28.20
C ASP A 308 5.48 -8.37 -27.81
N PHE A 309 5.77 -8.09 -26.53
CA PHE A 309 6.25 -6.78 -26.09
C PHE A 309 7.66 -6.48 -26.60
N VAL A 310 8.57 -7.46 -26.49
CA VAL A 310 9.97 -7.32 -26.92
C VAL A 310 10.08 -7.09 -28.43
N SER A 311 9.14 -7.65 -29.20
CA SER A 311 9.13 -7.54 -30.67
C SER A 311 8.61 -6.21 -31.22
N ILE A 312 8.04 -5.33 -30.38
CA ILE A 312 7.53 -4.03 -30.81
C ILE A 312 8.70 -3.16 -31.31
N PRO A 313 8.68 -2.70 -32.57
CA PRO A 313 9.78 -1.91 -33.13
C PRO A 313 9.82 -0.50 -32.54
N GLY A 314 10.99 0.15 -32.64
CA GLY A 314 11.13 1.58 -32.32
C GLY A 314 11.16 1.90 -30.82
N ASN A 315 11.69 1.00 -29.99
CA ASN A 315 12.01 1.34 -28.60
C ASN A 315 13.03 2.49 -28.54
N VAL A 316 12.88 3.35 -27.52
CA VAL A 316 13.79 4.46 -27.21
C VAL A 316 14.73 4.11 -26.05
N SER A 317 14.44 3.04 -25.32
CA SER A 317 15.32 2.43 -24.33
C SER A 317 15.00 0.93 -24.19
N PHE A 318 16.01 0.14 -23.81
CA PHE A 318 15.89 -1.31 -23.65
C PHE A 318 16.79 -1.79 -22.50
N ALA A 319 16.18 -2.20 -21.38
CA ALA A 319 16.88 -2.59 -20.15
C ALA A 319 16.63 -4.05 -19.72
N MET A 320 16.10 -4.89 -20.62
CA MET A 320 15.88 -6.31 -20.35
C MET A 320 17.20 -7.03 -20.07
N ARG A 321 17.26 -7.80 -18.98
CA ARG A 321 18.45 -8.50 -18.49
C ARG A 321 18.09 -9.64 -17.53
N THR A 322 19.08 -10.47 -17.21
CA THR A 322 19.01 -11.40 -16.08
C THR A 322 19.60 -10.71 -14.86
N ASP A 323 18.84 -10.57 -13.78
CA ASP A 323 19.30 -9.87 -12.57
C ASP A 323 18.56 -10.35 -11.32
N SER A 324 18.99 -9.91 -10.15
CA SER A 324 18.32 -10.17 -8.88
C SER A 324 16.94 -9.49 -8.80
N LEU A 325 16.05 -10.04 -7.98
CA LEU A 325 14.76 -9.41 -7.69
C LEU A 325 14.94 -7.98 -7.13
N VAL A 326 15.95 -7.75 -6.29
CA VAL A 326 16.23 -6.44 -5.69
C VAL A 326 16.54 -5.39 -6.77
N ALA A 327 17.33 -5.76 -7.79
CA ALA A 327 17.64 -4.84 -8.89
C ALA A 327 16.37 -4.45 -9.67
N PHE A 328 15.44 -5.37 -9.89
CA PHE A 328 14.17 -5.07 -10.53
C PHE A 328 13.22 -4.26 -9.65
N THR A 329 13.24 -4.46 -8.33
CA THR A 329 12.46 -3.63 -7.42
C THR A 329 13.02 -2.22 -7.28
N ASP A 330 14.34 -2.04 -7.37
CA ASP A 330 14.99 -0.72 -7.42
C ASP A 330 14.67 0.01 -8.73
N GLU A 331 14.58 -0.71 -9.85
CA GLU A 331 14.23 -0.14 -11.16
C GLU A 331 12.80 0.41 -11.20
N LEU A 332 11.87 -0.18 -10.44
CA LEU A 332 10.46 0.23 -10.37
C LEU A 332 10.18 1.29 -9.29
N GLU A 333 11.20 1.85 -8.67
CA GLU A 333 11.05 2.87 -7.64
C GLU A 333 10.41 4.16 -8.16
N VAL A 334 9.53 4.73 -7.32
CA VAL A 334 9.02 6.07 -7.53
C VAL A 334 9.70 7.02 -6.55
N PRO A 335 10.38 8.07 -7.02
CA PRO A 335 11.10 9.00 -6.15
C PRO A 335 10.21 9.62 -5.08
N ARG A 336 10.73 9.68 -3.85
CA ARG A 336 10.11 10.41 -2.74
C ARG A 336 10.18 11.92 -2.93
N GLY A 337 9.47 12.66 -2.07
CA GLY A 337 9.62 14.10 -1.94
C GLY A 337 8.73 14.92 -2.89
N SER A 338 7.58 14.37 -3.25
CA SER A 338 6.48 15.07 -3.92
C SER A 338 5.20 14.95 -3.09
N TYR A 339 4.24 15.83 -3.31
CA TYR A 339 2.84 15.54 -2.99
C TYR A 339 2.32 14.55 -4.02
N ASN A 340 1.41 13.66 -3.62
CA ASN A 340 0.99 12.56 -4.47
C ASN A 340 -0.53 12.42 -4.45
N SER A 341 -1.12 12.53 -5.64
CA SER A 341 -2.55 12.28 -5.86
C SER A 341 -2.72 11.02 -6.69
N TRP A 342 -3.11 9.93 -6.03
CA TRP A 342 -3.28 8.60 -6.65
C TRP A 342 -4.75 8.22 -6.65
N ARG A 343 -5.23 7.59 -7.71
CA ARG A 343 -6.58 6.99 -7.81
C ARG A 343 -6.50 5.67 -8.57
N THR A 344 -7.35 4.74 -8.20
CA THR A 344 -7.39 3.41 -8.81
C THR A 344 -8.79 3.06 -9.32
N LEU A 345 -8.84 2.15 -10.29
CA LEU A 345 -10.04 1.45 -10.76
C LEU A 345 -9.65 0.01 -11.08
N THR A 346 -10.67 -0.83 -11.20
CA THR A 346 -10.54 -2.15 -11.82
C THR A 346 -11.59 -2.27 -12.92
N PHE A 347 -11.23 -2.89 -14.02
CA PHE A 347 -12.14 -3.18 -15.12
C PHE A 347 -11.71 -4.48 -15.81
N LYS A 348 -12.64 -5.13 -16.52
CA LYS A 348 -12.36 -6.33 -17.33
C LYS A 348 -11.30 -6.03 -18.38
N ASN A 349 -10.59 -7.05 -18.84
CA ASN A 349 -9.55 -6.92 -19.86
C ASN A 349 -10.05 -6.31 -21.20
N SER A 350 -10.04 -4.98 -21.30
CA SER A 350 -10.68 -4.22 -22.39
C SER A 350 -9.72 -3.18 -22.97
N GLY A 351 -9.32 -3.41 -24.22
CA GLY A 351 -8.54 -2.44 -25.00
C GLY A 351 -9.24 -1.10 -25.18
N GLU A 352 -10.58 -1.09 -25.34
CA GLU A 352 -11.35 0.15 -25.48
C GLU A 352 -11.24 1.04 -24.24
N VAL A 353 -11.35 0.44 -23.05
CA VAL A 353 -11.25 1.19 -21.78
C VAL A 353 -9.83 1.69 -21.55
N MET A 354 -8.81 0.89 -21.88
CA MET A 354 -7.41 1.31 -21.81
C MET A 354 -7.11 2.48 -22.75
N THR A 355 -7.59 2.42 -24.01
CA THR A 355 -7.45 3.51 -24.98
C THR A 355 -8.12 4.78 -24.48
N HIS A 356 -9.37 4.68 -24.00
CA HIS A 356 -10.09 5.83 -23.46
C HIS A 356 -9.37 6.47 -22.26
N ALA A 357 -8.81 5.65 -21.37
CA ALA A 357 -8.02 6.13 -20.24
C ALA A 357 -6.74 6.86 -20.66
N VAL A 358 -6.05 6.41 -21.72
CA VAL A 358 -4.86 7.07 -22.28
C VAL A 358 -5.22 8.36 -23.02
N ASP A 359 -6.29 8.38 -23.80
CA ASP A 359 -6.73 9.57 -24.52
C ASP A 359 -7.11 10.70 -23.56
N THR A 360 -7.88 10.37 -22.53
CA THR A 360 -8.28 11.33 -21.49
C THR A 360 -7.12 11.73 -20.57
N TYR A 361 -6.15 10.85 -20.34
CA TYR A 361 -4.87 11.20 -19.71
C TYR A 361 -4.11 12.25 -20.52
N ASN A 362 -3.97 12.06 -21.83
CA ASN A 362 -3.28 12.99 -22.71
C ASN A 362 -3.96 14.37 -22.72
N ALA A 363 -5.30 14.39 -22.69
CA ALA A 363 -6.07 15.64 -22.56
C ALA A 363 -5.79 16.32 -21.22
N MET A 364 -5.88 15.59 -20.11
CA MET A 364 -5.60 16.11 -18.76
C MET A 364 -4.18 16.69 -18.65
N VAL A 365 -3.17 16.02 -19.21
CA VAL A 365 -1.79 16.52 -19.25
C VAL A 365 -1.70 17.86 -19.97
N LYS A 366 -2.33 18.00 -21.15
CA LYS A 366 -2.36 19.26 -21.91
C LYS A 366 -3.05 20.39 -21.14
N GLU A 367 -4.13 20.07 -20.43
CA GLU A 367 -4.80 21.04 -19.57
C GLU A 367 -3.90 21.50 -18.41
N PHE A 368 -3.18 20.59 -17.75
CA PHE A 368 -2.23 20.98 -16.70
C PHE A 368 -1.09 21.84 -17.24
N GLU A 369 -0.54 21.54 -18.42
CA GLU A 369 0.47 22.40 -19.06
C GLU A 369 -0.06 23.81 -19.33
N ALA A 370 -1.32 23.94 -19.74
CA ALA A 370 -1.93 25.23 -20.04
C ALA A 370 -2.33 26.04 -18.78
N GLU A 371 -2.91 25.37 -17.78
CA GLU A 371 -3.49 26.01 -16.60
C GLU A 371 -2.50 26.13 -15.43
N ALA A 372 -1.48 25.28 -15.37
CA ALA A 372 -0.54 25.18 -14.26
C ALA A 372 0.92 24.98 -14.75
N PRO A 373 1.48 25.94 -15.51
CA PRO A 373 2.82 25.82 -16.11
C PRO A 373 3.97 25.74 -15.09
N THR A 374 3.70 26.05 -13.81
CA THR A 374 4.67 26.02 -12.71
C THR A 374 4.49 24.84 -11.75
N LEU A 375 3.56 23.92 -12.04
CA LEU A 375 3.21 22.82 -11.13
C LEU A 375 4.38 21.84 -10.88
N GLY A 376 5.25 21.68 -11.88
CA GLY A 376 6.40 20.78 -11.84
C GLY A 376 5.96 19.34 -11.61
N PHE A 377 4.98 18.85 -12.37
CA PHE A 377 4.36 17.55 -12.14
C PHE A 377 4.98 16.40 -12.94
N THR A 378 4.80 15.19 -12.43
CA THR A 378 4.89 13.95 -13.19
C THR A 378 3.57 13.21 -13.09
N ALA A 379 2.95 12.89 -14.22
CA ALA A 379 1.68 12.17 -14.29
C ALA A 379 1.87 10.81 -14.97
N GLN A 380 1.18 9.80 -14.46
CA GLN A 380 1.20 8.45 -15.01
C GLN A 380 -0.21 7.87 -15.19
N CYS A 381 -0.39 7.15 -16.30
CA CYS A 381 -1.54 6.31 -16.59
C CYS A 381 -1.04 4.86 -16.71
N MET A 382 -1.35 4.02 -15.73
CA MET A 382 -0.74 2.71 -15.55
C MET A 382 -1.77 1.58 -15.54
N PHE A 383 -1.45 0.48 -16.23
CA PHE A 383 -2.26 -0.73 -16.29
C PHE A 383 -1.46 -1.96 -15.86
N GLN A 384 -2.11 -2.82 -15.09
CA GLN A 384 -1.54 -4.06 -14.59
C GLN A 384 -2.58 -5.17 -14.67
N GLY A 385 -2.19 -6.34 -15.16
CA GLY A 385 -3.08 -7.50 -15.16
C GLY A 385 -3.28 -8.07 -13.75
N LEU A 386 -4.51 -8.49 -13.46
CA LEU A 386 -4.84 -9.36 -12.33
C LEU A 386 -5.44 -10.65 -12.90
N SER A 387 -4.95 -11.80 -12.45
CA SER A 387 -5.39 -13.09 -12.99
C SER A 387 -6.43 -13.79 -12.10
N VAL A 388 -7.29 -14.58 -12.73
CA VAL A 388 -8.19 -15.50 -12.03
C VAL A 388 -7.41 -16.48 -11.16
N ASN A 389 -6.23 -16.93 -11.61
CA ASN A 389 -5.38 -17.78 -10.79
C ASN A 389 -4.94 -17.07 -9.51
N GLN A 390 -4.50 -15.81 -9.59
CA GLN A 390 -4.18 -14.98 -8.42
C GLN A 390 -5.35 -14.91 -7.42
N PHE A 391 -6.60 -14.79 -7.90
CA PHE A 391 -7.78 -14.71 -7.02
C PHE A 391 -8.06 -16.04 -6.30
N LYS A 392 -7.91 -17.17 -7.01
CA LYS A 392 -8.12 -18.52 -6.46
C LYS A 392 -7.15 -18.86 -5.33
N GLN A 393 -5.93 -18.31 -5.35
CA GLN A 393 -4.92 -18.54 -4.31
C GLN A 393 -5.38 -18.02 -2.93
N ALA A 394 -6.31 -17.06 -2.88
CA ALA A 394 -6.87 -16.58 -1.63
C ALA A 394 -7.48 -17.72 -0.80
N ALA A 395 -8.31 -18.57 -1.42
CA ALA A 395 -8.98 -19.66 -0.73
C ALA A 395 -8.01 -20.74 -0.23
N VAL A 396 -6.94 -21.02 -1.00
CA VAL A 396 -5.90 -21.98 -0.63
C VAL A 396 -5.13 -21.52 0.61
N ASN A 397 -4.90 -20.21 0.73
CA ASN A 397 -4.06 -19.61 1.76
C ASN A 397 -4.88 -19.00 2.92
N GLY A 398 -5.97 -19.64 3.33
CA GLY A 398 -6.78 -19.24 4.49
C GLY A 398 -7.71 -18.04 4.29
N GLY A 399 -7.92 -17.61 3.04
CA GLY A 399 -8.83 -16.54 2.64
C GLY A 399 -8.28 -15.13 2.86
N ASN A 400 -8.90 -14.15 2.21
CA ASN A 400 -8.67 -12.72 2.43
C ASN A 400 -10.00 -11.95 2.30
N VAL A 401 -9.97 -10.63 2.49
CA VAL A 401 -11.18 -9.78 2.42
C VAL A 401 -11.27 -8.97 1.13
N LEU A 402 -10.41 -9.22 0.13
CA LEU A 402 -10.34 -8.40 -1.08
C LEU A 402 -11.57 -8.54 -1.97
N GLY A 403 -12.34 -9.63 -1.81
CA GLY A 403 -13.59 -9.86 -2.54
C GLY A 403 -13.36 -10.03 -4.04
N LEU A 404 -12.39 -10.84 -4.42
CA LEU A 404 -12.07 -11.16 -5.82
C LEU A 404 -12.25 -12.66 -6.13
N ASP A 405 -12.55 -13.46 -5.13
CA ASP A 405 -12.56 -14.93 -5.15
C ASP A 405 -13.62 -15.55 -6.08
N ASP A 406 -14.65 -14.79 -6.43
CA ASP A 406 -15.72 -15.18 -7.37
C ASP A 406 -15.53 -14.64 -8.80
N ARG A 407 -14.44 -13.90 -9.07
CA ARG A 407 -14.16 -13.37 -10.42
C ARG A 407 -13.67 -14.50 -11.33
N THR A 408 -14.30 -14.60 -12.50
CA THR A 408 -13.99 -15.62 -13.51
C THR A 408 -13.22 -15.09 -14.72
N ASP A 409 -13.05 -13.77 -14.80
CA ASP A 409 -12.32 -13.09 -15.87
C ASP A 409 -11.04 -12.46 -15.33
N ASN A 410 -9.98 -12.44 -16.15
CA ASN A 410 -8.81 -11.62 -15.86
C ASN A 410 -9.16 -10.14 -15.96
N LEU A 411 -8.62 -9.35 -15.03
CA LEU A 411 -8.94 -7.92 -14.87
C LEU A 411 -7.71 -7.05 -15.14
N ILE A 412 -7.96 -5.77 -15.36
CA ILE A 412 -6.97 -4.70 -15.36
C ILE A 412 -7.14 -3.89 -14.09
N MET A 413 -6.09 -3.84 -13.28
CA MET A 413 -5.93 -2.88 -12.20
C MET A 413 -5.28 -1.61 -12.76
N PHE A 414 -5.98 -0.50 -12.66
CA PHE A 414 -5.55 0.81 -13.13
C PHE A 414 -5.02 1.67 -11.99
N LEU A 415 -3.97 2.44 -12.26
CA LEU A 415 -3.47 3.52 -11.42
C LEU A 415 -3.33 4.80 -12.24
N GLY A 416 -4.09 5.82 -11.86
CA GLY A 416 -3.83 7.20 -12.24
C GLY A 416 -3.02 7.87 -11.13
N MET A 417 -1.82 8.33 -11.46
CA MET A 417 -0.90 8.94 -10.50
C MET A 417 -0.49 10.33 -10.97
N LEU A 418 -0.45 11.29 -10.04
CA LEU A 418 0.18 12.59 -10.25
C LEU A 418 1.04 12.95 -9.03
N ALA A 419 2.31 13.22 -9.28
CA ALA A 419 3.27 13.75 -8.31
C ALA A 419 3.55 15.22 -8.62
N TYR A 420 3.51 16.11 -7.63
CA TYR A 420 3.68 17.56 -7.81
C TYR A 420 4.40 18.22 -6.62
N LYS A 421 4.85 19.46 -6.79
CA LYS A 421 5.66 20.17 -5.78
C LYS A 421 4.94 21.27 -5.04
N ASP A 422 3.98 21.94 -5.67
CA ASP A 422 3.27 23.07 -5.08
C ASP A 422 1.95 22.64 -4.39
N PRO A 423 1.86 22.68 -3.05
CA PRO A 423 0.65 22.30 -2.33
C PRO A 423 -0.54 23.25 -2.59
N SER A 424 -0.30 24.48 -3.05
CA SER A 424 -1.40 25.44 -3.31
C SER A 424 -2.33 24.97 -4.43
N LEU A 425 -1.85 24.04 -5.28
CA LEU A 425 -2.57 23.47 -6.41
C LEU A 425 -3.29 22.16 -6.06
N GLU A 426 -3.26 21.71 -4.81
CA GLU A 426 -3.89 20.45 -4.36
C GLU A 426 -5.35 20.34 -4.78
N SER A 427 -6.14 21.41 -4.63
CA SER A 427 -7.56 21.39 -4.98
C SER A 427 -7.78 21.19 -6.48
N LEU A 428 -6.98 21.86 -7.32
CA LEU A 428 -7.03 21.72 -8.77
C LEU A 428 -6.62 20.30 -9.20
N VAL A 429 -5.49 19.82 -8.67
CA VAL A 429 -4.99 18.45 -8.93
C VAL A 429 -6.05 17.42 -8.56
N ASN A 430 -6.63 17.54 -7.37
CA ASN A 430 -7.62 16.57 -6.91
C ASN A 430 -8.91 16.62 -7.71
N ALA A 431 -9.35 17.80 -8.16
CA ALA A 431 -10.53 17.92 -9.01
C ALA A 431 -10.31 17.25 -10.38
N LYS A 432 -9.22 17.58 -11.07
CA LYS A 432 -8.91 17.03 -12.41
C LYS A 432 -8.66 15.53 -12.37
N MET A 433 -7.88 15.04 -11.40
CA MET A 433 -7.63 13.61 -11.26
C MET A 433 -8.91 12.83 -10.92
N THR A 434 -9.82 13.38 -10.10
CA THR A 434 -11.12 12.73 -9.83
C THR A 434 -11.97 12.70 -11.09
N ALA A 435 -12.07 13.82 -11.82
CA ALA A 435 -12.83 13.88 -13.06
C ALA A 435 -12.33 12.87 -14.10
N TRP A 436 -11.01 12.76 -14.27
CA TRP A 436 -10.39 11.80 -15.19
C TRP A 436 -10.75 10.35 -14.83
N VAL A 437 -10.59 9.96 -13.57
CA VAL A 437 -10.89 8.59 -13.14
C VAL A 437 -12.39 8.30 -13.17
N ASP A 438 -13.25 9.25 -12.79
CA ASP A 438 -14.71 9.07 -12.87
C ASP A 438 -15.18 8.92 -14.32
N ASP A 439 -14.53 9.60 -15.27
CA ASP A 439 -14.82 9.47 -16.70
C ASP A 439 -14.46 8.07 -17.22
N ILE A 440 -13.27 7.55 -16.88
CA ILE A 440 -12.87 6.17 -17.20
C ILE A 440 -13.88 5.18 -16.62
N LYS A 441 -14.29 5.36 -15.36
CA LYS A 441 -15.27 4.48 -14.71
C LYS A 441 -16.61 4.47 -15.44
N LYS A 442 -17.13 5.63 -15.83
CA LYS A 442 -18.38 5.76 -16.60
C LYS A 442 -18.24 5.10 -17.98
N PHE A 443 -17.11 5.29 -18.64
CA PHE A 443 -16.85 4.67 -19.93
C PHE A 443 -16.80 3.14 -19.82
N ALA A 444 -16.07 2.60 -18.83
CA ALA A 444 -16.03 1.16 -18.58
C ALA A 444 -17.42 0.57 -18.35
N ALA A 445 -18.27 1.24 -17.54
CA ALA A 445 -19.65 0.82 -17.31
C ALA A 445 -20.49 0.85 -18.60
N SER A 446 -20.30 1.86 -19.46
CA SER A 446 -20.97 1.94 -20.76
C SER A 446 -20.62 0.78 -21.71
N LYS A 447 -19.48 0.11 -21.46
CA LYS A 447 -18.99 -1.06 -22.20
C LYS A 447 -19.28 -2.39 -21.49
N GLY A 448 -19.92 -2.38 -20.31
CA GLY A 448 -20.12 -3.57 -19.48
C GLY A 448 -18.81 -4.20 -18.99
N ALA A 449 -17.76 -3.38 -18.89
CA ALA A 449 -16.41 -3.77 -18.53
C ALA A 449 -16.01 -3.29 -17.12
N ASP A 450 -16.89 -2.62 -16.38
CA ASP A 450 -16.60 -2.16 -15.03
C ASP A 450 -16.46 -3.33 -14.04
N ASP A 451 -15.59 -3.15 -13.04
CA ASP A 451 -15.54 -3.95 -11.82
C ASP A 451 -15.53 -2.99 -10.63
N GLU A 452 -16.17 -3.39 -9.53
CA GLU A 452 -16.26 -2.54 -8.34
C GLU A 452 -14.94 -2.43 -7.57
N TYR A 453 -14.06 -3.43 -7.68
CA TYR A 453 -12.85 -3.58 -6.87
C TYR A 453 -11.92 -2.37 -6.95
N LEU A 454 -11.50 -1.88 -5.80
CA LEU A 454 -10.49 -0.82 -5.68
C LEU A 454 -9.30 -1.32 -4.87
N PHE A 455 -8.11 -1.27 -5.48
CA PHE A 455 -6.88 -1.65 -4.80
C PHE A 455 -6.49 -0.62 -3.74
N LEU A 456 -6.66 -0.97 -2.46
CA LEU A 456 -6.52 -0.05 -1.32
C LEU A 456 -5.19 0.70 -1.30
N ASN A 457 -4.10 0.04 -1.67
CA ASN A 457 -2.77 0.64 -1.66
C ASN A 457 -2.59 1.77 -2.70
N TYR A 458 -3.49 1.88 -3.67
CA TYR A 458 -3.53 2.95 -4.68
C TYR A 458 -4.70 3.92 -4.52
N ALA A 459 -5.64 3.62 -3.62
CA ALA A 459 -6.85 4.39 -3.47
C ALA A 459 -6.56 5.79 -2.86
N HIS A 460 -7.21 6.81 -3.41
CA HIS A 460 -7.28 8.13 -2.76
C HIS A 460 -8.18 8.07 -1.52
N ILE A 461 -8.00 8.99 -0.57
CA ILE A 461 -8.90 9.14 0.59
C ILE A 461 -10.36 9.45 0.21
N SER A 462 -10.61 9.97 -1.00
CA SER A 462 -11.97 10.17 -1.52
C SER A 462 -12.62 8.89 -2.03
N GLN A 463 -11.85 7.83 -2.24
CA GLN A 463 -12.35 6.52 -2.65
C GLN A 463 -12.69 5.67 -1.43
N SER A 464 -13.56 4.67 -1.62
CA SER A 464 -14.03 3.79 -0.54
C SER A 464 -13.66 2.33 -0.83
N PRO A 465 -12.37 1.94 -0.69
CA PRO A 465 -11.92 0.59 -1.05
C PRO A 465 -12.65 -0.52 -0.29
N PHE A 466 -12.96 -0.35 1.00
CA PHE A 466 -13.70 -1.39 1.74
C PHE A 466 -15.13 -1.62 1.24
N ARG A 467 -15.77 -0.63 0.61
CA ARG A 467 -17.09 -0.82 -0.02
C ARG A 467 -16.98 -1.68 -1.29
N SER A 468 -15.83 -1.67 -1.95
CA SER A 468 -15.58 -2.45 -3.16
C SER A 468 -15.31 -3.94 -2.91
N TYR A 469 -15.13 -4.36 -1.65
CA TYR A 469 -14.83 -5.74 -1.30
C TYR A 469 -16.08 -6.63 -1.24
N GLY A 470 -17.25 -6.07 -1.57
CA GLY A 470 -18.55 -6.72 -1.45
C GLY A 470 -19.14 -6.62 -0.04
N GLN A 471 -20.47 -6.63 0.04
CA GLN A 471 -21.21 -6.44 1.30
C GLN A 471 -20.86 -7.48 2.37
N LYS A 472 -20.64 -8.74 1.97
CA LYS A 472 -20.30 -9.83 2.89
C LYS A 472 -18.96 -9.59 3.58
N ASN A 473 -17.93 -9.18 2.84
CA ASN A 473 -16.61 -8.89 3.41
C ASN A 473 -16.63 -7.63 4.25
N LEU A 474 -17.38 -6.60 3.84
CA LEU A 474 -17.54 -5.39 4.65
C LEU A 474 -18.25 -5.70 5.99
N ALA A 475 -19.30 -6.53 5.97
CA ALA A 475 -20.00 -6.96 7.18
C ALA A 475 -19.08 -7.78 8.09
N PHE A 476 -18.37 -8.76 7.54
CA PHE A 476 -17.37 -9.55 8.26
C PHE A 476 -16.29 -8.67 8.92
N MET A 477 -15.74 -7.70 8.18
CA MET A 477 -14.76 -6.77 8.74
C MET A 477 -15.34 -5.92 9.86
N LYS A 478 -16.62 -5.51 9.79
CA LYS A 478 -17.30 -4.80 10.90
C LYS A 478 -17.41 -5.69 12.14
N GLU A 479 -17.81 -6.95 11.98
CA GLU A 479 -17.90 -7.90 13.09
C GLU A 479 -16.53 -8.15 13.76
N VAL A 480 -15.46 -8.31 12.97
CA VAL A 480 -14.10 -8.49 13.50
C VAL A 480 -13.62 -7.23 14.22
N ALA A 481 -13.89 -6.04 13.67
CA ALA A 481 -13.56 -4.78 14.34
C ALA A 481 -14.31 -4.63 15.67
N ASP A 482 -15.60 -4.98 15.72
CA ASP A 482 -16.39 -4.92 16.97
C ASP A 482 -15.87 -5.93 18.01
N LYS A 483 -15.39 -7.11 17.56
CA LYS A 483 -14.82 -8.15 18.43
C LYS A 483 -13.49 -7.74 19.06
N TYR A 484 -12.55 -7.22 18.25
CA TYR A 484 -11.17 -6.95 18.69
C TYR A 484 -10.89 -5.48 19.06
N ASP A 485 -11.77 -4.56 18.65
CA ASP A 485 -11.70 -3.14 18.94
C ASP A 485 -13.08 -2.55 19.35
N PRO A 486 -13.74 -3.09 20.40
CA PRO A 486 -15.08 -2.68 20.80
C PRO A 486 -15.19 -1.21 21.24
N ARG A 487 -14.04 -0.56 21.52
CA ARG A 487 -13.96 0.86 21.89
C ARG A 487 -13.53 1.77 20.75
N GLY A 488 -13.31 1.22 19.55
CA GLY A 488 -12.89 1.97 18.38
C GLY A 488 -11.55 2.68 18.55
N VAL A 489 -10.57 2.10 19.23
CA VAL A 489 -9.19 2.61 19.31
C VAL A 489 -8.63 2.84 17.91
N PHE A 490 -8.69 1.83 17.06
CA PHE A 490 -8.16 1.91 15.70
C PHE A 490 -9.12 2.61 14.75
N GLN A 491 -10.37 2.83 15.15
CA GLN A 491 -11.38 3.57 14.39
C GLN A 491 -11.38 5.09 14.68
N ILE A 492 -11.16 5.46 15.94
CA ILE A 492 -11.35 6.82 16.49
C ILE A 492 -10.02 7.44 16.89
N ASN A 493 -9.17 6.71 17.61
CA ASN A 493 -7.90 7.23 18.12
C ASN A 493 -6.80 7.21 17.05
N MET A 494 -6.91 6.31 16.06
CA MET A 494 -6.15 6.34 14.83
C MET A 494 -7.02 6.86 13.66
N PRO A 495 -7.15 8.19 13.45
CA PRO A 495 -8.17 8.74 12.54
C PRO A 495 -7.85 8.63 11.05
N GLY A 496 -6.57 8.45 10.69
CA GLY A 496 -6.10 8.44 9.31
C GLY A 496 -6.07 7.04 8.67
N GLY A 497 -5.90 7.01 7.34
CA GLY A 497 -6.08 5.79 6.54
C GLY A 497 -7.56 5.46 6.33
N PHE A 498 -7.84 4.34 5.68
CA PHE A 498 -9.21 3.87 5.45
C PHE A 498 -9.77 3.23 6.71
N LYS A 499 -10.96 3.65 7.12
CA LYS A 499 -11.62 3.18 8.35
C LYS A 499 -12.93 2.48 8.05
N ILE A 500 -13.10 1.30 8.62
CA ILE A 500 -14.30 0.47 8.46
C ILE A 500 -15.54 1.22 8.97
N SER A 501 -15.40 2.00 10.04
CA SER A 501 -16.46 2.85 10.59
C SER A 501 -16.97 3.95 9.65
N LYS A 502 -16.22 4.29 8.59
CA LYS A 502 -16.59 5.27 7.56
C LYS A 502 -17.07 4.59 6.26
N ALA A 503 -17.00 3.26 6.19
CA ALA A 503 -17.30 2.46 5.01
C ALA A 503 -18.73 1.90 5.00
#